data_AF-A0A4X2LFP1-F1
#
_entry.id   AF-A0A4X2LFP1-F1
#
_cell.length_a   1.000
_cell.length_b   1.000
_cell.length_c   1.000
_cell.angle_alpha   90.00
_cell.angle_beta   90.00
_cell.angle_gamma   90.00
#
_symmetry.space_group_name_H-M   'P 1'
#
loop_
_entity.id
_entity.type
_entity.pdbx_description
1 polymer ?
#
loop_
_entity_poly.entity_id
_entity_poly.type
_entity_poly.pdbx_seq_one_letter_code
_entity_poly.pdbx_strand_id
1 'polypeptide(L)'
;LHIFQDHTVDISHLPCPLLLFTFWTGVGALGWGTSPYIRCASLLLIPKMLGKEGRLLVLGYILAAIYEGPVANLRHNLNAVVASLGCTVELQINHTRMAWRVSTSPLRAVFKDLLVRGPKEELKFDTQNISKSFEELDAQVKSTNGYEPEASRELKGQGPEVWMGLKGVKAISTQKIYEAKTKLRCSCE
;
A
#
# COMPACT_ATOMS: atom_id res chain seq x y z
N LEU A 1 -11.89 55.27 -19.06
CA LEU A 1 -12.77 55.51 -17.90
C LEU A 1 -13.26 54.13 -17.46
N HIS A 2 -12.83 53.49 -16.38
CA HIS A 2 -12.65 53.98 -15.02
C HIS A 2 -11.39 53.37 -14.42
N ILE A 3 -10.49 54.25 -14.01
CA ILE A 3 -9.46 54.00 -13.01
C ILE A 3 -10.06 54.52 -11.69
N PHE A 4 -9.81 53.80 -10.59
CA PHE A 4 -9.93 54.18 -9.17
C PHE A 4 -11.21 53.88 -8.36
N GLN A 5 -10.96 53.55 -7.08
CA GLN A 5 -11.80 53.02 -5.99
C GLN A 5 -12.11 51.50 -6.10
N ASP A 6 -11.60 50.59 -5.27
CA ASP A 6 -11.51 50.69 -3.81
C ASP A 6 -10.32 49.89 -3.25
N HIS A 7 -9.70 50.45 -2.22
CA HIS A 7 -8.39 50.12 -1.70
C HIS A 7 -8.55 49.70 -0.24
N THR A 8 -8.87 48.44 0.04
CA THR A 8 -8.67 47.85 1.38
C THR A 8 -8.25 46.40 1.22
N VAL A 9 -6.93 46.19 1.22
CA VAL A 9 -6.37 44.85 1.46
C VAL A 9 -6.68 44.54 2.92
N ASP A 10 -7.64 43.65 3.17
CA ASP A 10 -7.98 43.15 4.50
C ASP A 10 -6.75 42.45 5.12
N ILE A 11 -6.03 43.17 5.97
CA ILE A 11 -4.81 42.72 6.67
C ILE A 11 -5.12 41.66 7.75
N SER A 12 -6.40 41.48 8.09
CA SER A 12 -6.91 40.64 9.18
C SER A 12 -6.95 39.13 8.88
N HIS A 13 -6.79 38.71 7.61
CA HIS A 13 -6.90 37.31 7.19
C HIS A 13 -5.62 36.71 6.60
N LEU A 14 -4.49 37.44 6.66
CA LEU A 14 -3.22 36.93 6.16
C LEU A 14 -2.69 35.85 7.14
N PRO A 15 -2.33 34.64 6.67
CA PRO A 15 -1.71 33.62 7.52
C PRO A 15 -0.53 34.23 8.28
N CYS A 16 -0.42 34.02 9.59
CA CYS A 16 0.75 34.42 10.40
C CYS A 16 2.12 34.20 9.71
N PRO A 17 2.38 33.10 8.97
CA PRO A 17 3.65 32.94 8.25
C PRO A 17 3.87 33.96 7.12
N LEU A 18 2.82 34.46 6.47
CA LEU A 18 2.91 35.47 5.41
C LEU A 18 3.28 36.84 5.98
N LEU A 19 2.77 37.21 7.15
CA LEU A 19 3.13 38.47 7.82
C LEU A 19 4.59 38.47 8.28
N LEU A 20 5.08 37.33 8.79
CA LEU A 20 6.49 37.18 9.16
C LEU A 20 7.40 37.26 7.93
N PHE A 21 6.98 36.68 6.81
CA PHE A 21 7.72 36.71 5.55
C PHE A 21 7.81 38.13 4.95
N THR A 22 6.70 38.89 4.95
CA THR A 22 6.69 40.27 4.44
C THR A 22 7.49 41.21 5.34
N PHE A 23 7.44 41.02 6.66
CA PHE A 23 8.26 41.78 7.59
C PHE A 23 9.76 41.55 7.35
N TRP A 24 10.19 40.28 7.23
CA TRP A 24 11.59 39.94 7.01
C TRP A 24 12.14 40.45 5.67
N THR A 25 11.34 40.31 4.61
CA THR A 25 11.71 40.82 3.28
C THR A 25 11.76 42.35 3.26
N GLY A 26 10.85 43.03 3.97
CA GLY A 26 10.86 44.49 4.13
C GLY A 26 12.11 45.01 4.85
N VAL A 27 12.47 44.41 5.99
CA VAL A 27 13.69 44.78 6.74
C VAL A 27 14.95 44.53 5.90
N GLY A 28 15.00 43.41 5.17
CA GLY A 28 16.10 43.10 4.26
C GLY A 28 16.24 44.11 3.11
N ALA A 29 15.12 44.51 2.50
CA ALA A 29 15.09 45.50 1.42
C ALA A 29 15.50 46.90 1.91
N LEU A 30 15.03 47.32 3.09
CA LEU A 30 15.44 48.58 3.72
C LEU A 30 16.94 48.60 4.06
N GLY A 31 17.46 47.50 4.60
CA GLY A 31 18.88 47.34 4.90
C GLY A 31 19.76 47.38 3.65
N TRP A 32 19.30 46.77 2.55
CA TRP A 32 19.96 46.86 1.25
C TRP A 32 19.94 48.27 0.67
N GLY A 33 18.84 48.99 0.81
CA GLY A 33 18.67 50.35 0.29
C GLY A 33 19.51 51.39 1.04
N THR A 34 19.71 51.23 2.33
CA THR A 34 20.30 52.27 3.20
C THR A 34 21.79 52.09 3.49
N SER A 35 22.30 50.85 3.48
CA SER A 35 23.68 50.57 3.92
C SER A 35 24.59 50.04 2.79
N PRO A 36 25.68 50.73 2.45
CA PRO A 36 26.66 50.23 1.48
C PRO A 36 27.36 48.95 1.96
N TYR A 37 27.51 48.77 3.27
CA TYR A 37 28.10 47.56 3.85
C TYR A 37 27.25 46.32 3.56
N ILE A 38 25.93 46.41 3.72
CA ILE A 38 25.00 45.31 3.43
C ILE A 38 25.01 44.96 1.95
N ARG A 39 25.06 45.96 1.06
CA ARG A 39 25.18 45.76 -0.40
C ARG A 39 26.48 45.05 -0.78
N CYS A 40 27.60 45.41 -0.18
CA CYS A 40 28.89 44.78 -0.48
C CYS A 40 28.95 43.35 0.05
N ALA A 41 28.46 43.11 1.27
CA ALA A 41 28.45 41.78 1.87
C ALA A 41 27.62 40.80 1.04
N SER A 42 26.44 41.19 0.59
CA SER A 42 25.58 40.35 -0.23
C SER A 42 26.11 40.08 -1.64
N LEU A 43 26.67 41.10 -2.31
CA LEU A 43 27.33 40.95 -3.61
C LEU A 43 28.54 40.01 -3.56
N LEU A 44 29.16 39.83 -2.39
CA LEU A 44 30.25 38.89 -2.20
C LEU A 44 29.77 37.52 -1.73
N LEU A 45 28.79 37.46 -0.81
CA LEU A 45 28.35 36.21 -0.21
C LEU A 45 27.45 35.40 -1.14
N ILE A 46 26.50 36.03 -1.82
CA ILE A 46 25.54 35.34 -2.69
C ILE A 46 26.28 34.57 -3.81
N PRO A 47 27.21 35.19 -4.57
CA PRO A 47 27.95 34.47 -5.61
C PRO A 47 28.91 33.41 -5.06
N LYS A 48 29.45 33.58 -3.85
CA LYS A 48 30.31 32.57 -3.21
C LYS A 48 29.53 31.32 -2.79
N MET A 49 28.29 31.49 -2.35
CA MET A 49 27.37 30.39 -2.00
C MET A 49 26.78 29.69 -3.23
N LEU A 50 26.78 30.33 -4.40
CA LEU A 50 26.39 29.71 -5.67
C LEU A 50 27.56 29.02 -6.40
N GLY A 51 28.76 29.10 -5.82
CA GLY A 51 30.00 28.51 -6.36
C GLY A 51 30.24 27.06 -5.95
N LYS A 52 31.48 26.59 -6.12
CA LYS A 52 31.90 25.20 -5.81
C LYS A 52 31.69 24.82 -4.34
N GLU A 53 31.83 25.77 -3.43
CA GLU A 53 31.74 25.57 -1.98
C GLU A 53 30.29 25.50 -1.46
N GLY A 54 29.34 26.15 -2.13
CA GLY A 54 27.94 26.18 -1.66
C GLY A 54 27.04 25.08 -2.23
N ARG A 55 27.64 24.08 -2.91
CA ARG A 55 26.92 22.90 -3.42
C ARG A 55 26.15 22.17 -2.34
N LEU A 56 26.65 22.15 -1.10
CA LEU A 56 25.97 21.53 0.03
C LEU A 56 24.67 22.26 0.40
N LEU A 57 24.65 23.59 0.28
CA LEU A 57 23.46 24.40 0.55
C LEU A 57 22.41 24.22 -0.54
N VAL A 58 22.84 24.19 -1.80
CA VAL A 58 21.95 23.90 -2.94
C VAL A 58 21.37 22.50 -2.81
N LEU A 59 22.20 21.50 -2.48
CA LEU A 59 21.74 20.13 -2.26
C LEU A 59 20.76 20.04 -1.08
N GLY A 60 21.04 20.73 0.02
CA GLY A 60 20.15 20.81 1.18
C GLY A 60 18.79 21.42 0.84
N TYR A 61 18.78 22.50 0.06
CA TYR A 61 17.55 23.13 -0.43
C TYR A 61 16.74 22.18 -1.33
N ILE A 62 17.41 21.50 -2.26
CA ILE A 62 16.78 20.50 -3.14
C ILE A 62 16.20 19.35 -2.30
N LEU A 63 16.95 18.84 -1.32
CA LEU A 63 16.48 17.78 -0.43
C LEU A 63 15.27 18.20 0.40
N ALA A 64 15.26 19.43 0.93
CA ALA A 64 14.12 19.97 1.65
C ALA A 64 12.87 20.08 0.76
N ALA A 65 13.03 20.58 -0.46
CA ALA A 65 11.94 20.67 -1.45
C ALA A 65 11.40 19.29 -1.85
N ILE A 66 12.27 18.29 -1.98
CA ILE A 66 11.90 16.90 -2.31
C ILE A 66 11.18 16.23 -1.12
N TYR A 67 11.55 16.57 0.12
CA TYR A 67 11.01 15.92 1.32
C TYR A 67 9.52 16.18 1.54
N GLU A 68 9.06 17.42 1.33
CA GLU A 68 7.66 17.81 1.53
C GLU A 68 6.74 17.47 0.34
N GLY A 69 7.31 17.26 -0.86
CA GLY A 69 6.53 16.91 -2.06
C GLY A 69 6.54 15.41 -2.37
N PRO A 70 7.39 14.95 -3.31
CA PRO A 70 7.35 13.60 -3.85
C PRO A 70 7.57 12.49 -2.80
N VAL A 71 8.38 12.74 -1.77
CA VAL A 71 8.68 11.71 -0.75
C VAL A 71 7.46 11.47 0.17
N ALA A 72 6.70 12.51 0.52
CA ALA A 72 5.47 12.35 1.29
C ALA A 72 4.43 11.50 0.52
N ASN A 73 4.29 11.75 -0.78
CA ASN A 73 3.42 10.95 -1.66
C ASN A 73 3.90 9.50 -1.77
N LEU A 74 5.21 9.29 -1.94
CA LEU A 74 5.78 7.94 -2.03
C LEU A 74 5.56 7.16 -0.72
N ARG A 75 5.76 7.78 0.45
CA ARG A 75 5.49 7.15 1.75
C ARG A 75 4.06 6.67 1.87
N HIS A 76 3.09 7.47 1.43
CA HIS A 76 1.69 7.08 1.46
C HIS A 76 1.42 5.82 0.62
N ASN A 77 1.96 5.78 -0.60
CA ASN A 77 1.84 4.60 -1.47
C ASN A 77 2.59 3.38 -0.91
N LEU A 78 3.79 3.58 -0.35
CA LEU A 78 4.58 2.51 0.25
C LEU A 78 3.87 1.87 1.44
N ASN A 79 3.17 2.65 2.27
CA ASN A 79 2.41 2.09 3.38
C ASN A 79 1.32 1.12 2.91
N ALA A 80 0.64 1.44 1.79
CA ALA A 80 -0.34 0.55 1.19
C ALA A 80 0.32 -0.74 0.64
N VAL A 81 1.50 -0.62 0.01
CA VAL A 81 2.26 -1.78 -0.49
C VAL A 81 2.72 -2.67 0.66
N VAL A 82 3.29 -2.09 1.72
CA VAL A 82 3.74 -2.85 2.91
C VAL A 82 2.57 -3.59 3.57
N ALA A 83 1.42 -2.95 3.72
CA ALA A 83 0.22 -3.59 4.26
C ALA A 83 -0.24 -4.78 3.37
N SER A 84 -0.25 -4.60 2.05
CA SER A 84 -0.61 -5.67 1.10
C SER A 84 0.38 -6.83 1.12
N LEU A 85 1.68 -6.55 1.26
CA LEU A 85 2.71 -7.59 1.35
C LEU A 85 2.60 -8.38 2.65
N GLY A 86 2.34 -7.71 3.79
CA GLY A 86 2.12 -8.37 5.07
C GLY A 86 0.97 -9.39 5.00
N CYS A 87 -0.17 -8.96 4.48
CA CYS A 87 -1.30 -9.85 4.19
C CYS A 87 -0.95 -11.01 3.26
N THR A 88 -0.19 -10.76 2.18
CA THR A 88 0.18 -11.81 1.22
C THR A 88 1.04 -12.89 1.89
N VAL A 89 1.98 -12.47 2.75
CA VAL A 89 2.84 -13.40 3.50
C VAL A 89 2.04 -14.20 4.51
N GLU A 90 1.12 -13.56 5.26
CA GLU A 90 0.24 -14.26 6.20
C GLU A 90 -0.63 -15.31 5.49
N LEU A 91 -1.24 -14.93 4.38
CA LEU A 91 -2.06 -15.83 3.57
C LEU A 91 -1.23 -16.99 3.00
N GLN A 92 -0.02 -16.70 2.50
CA GLN A 92 0.91 -17.72 2.01
C GLN A 92 1.33 -18.68 3.11
N ILE A 93 1.65 -18.22 4.31
CA ILE A 93 2.02 -19.07 5.45
C ILE A 93 0.85 -19.98 5.82
N ASN A 94 -0.36 -19.44 5.90
CA ASN A 94 -1.52 -20.19 6.35
C ASN A 94 -1.91 -21.30 5.35
N HIS A 95 -1.96 -20.97 4.05
CA HIS A 95 -2.19 -21.97 3.01
C HIS A 95 -1.06 -22.99 2.92
N THR A 96 0.20 -22.57 3.05
CA THR A 96 1.36 -23.48 3.03
C THR A 96 1.30 -24.43 4.22
N ARG A 97 0.92 -23.96 5.41
CA ARG A 97 0.77 -24.79 6.62
C ARG A 97 -0.34 -25.84 6.45
N MET A 98 -1.47 -25.45 5.87
CA MET A 98 -2.58 -26.35 5.60
C MET A 98 -2.19 -27.40 4.55
N ALA A 99 -1.64 -26.97 3.41
CA ALA A 99 -1.15 -27.86 2.36
C ALA A 99 -0.07 -28.81 2.87
N TRP A 100 0.87 -28.32 3.69
CA TRP A 100 1.90 -29.13 4.33
C TRP A 100 1.31 -30.18 5.28
N ARG A 101 0.33 -29.82 6.12
CA ARG A 101 -0.30 -30.79 7.04
C ARG A 101 -1.01 -31.90 6.28
N VAL A 102 -1.74 -31.55 5.23
CA VAL A 102 -2.46 -32.52 4.39
C VAL A 102 -1.47 -33.43 3.67
N SER A 103 -0.42 -32.88 3.04
CA SER A 103 0.57 -33.67 2.30
C SER A 103 1.47 -34.54 3.18
N THR A 104 1.76 -34.08 4.41
CA THR A 104 2.59 -34.85 5.37
C THR A 104 1.79 -35.80 6.27
N SER A 105 0.46 -35.72 6.27
CA SER A 105 -0.42 -36.63 7.02
C SER A 105 -0.15 -38.11 6.71
N PRO A 106 -0.17 -38.57 5.44
CA PRO A 106 0.06 -39.98 5.12
C PRO A 106 1.45 -40.46 5.54
N LEU A 107 2.49 -39.65 5.33
CA LEU A 107 3.86 -39.99 5.74
C LEU A 107 3.96 -40.17 7.26
N ARG A 108 3.34 -39.28 8.05
CA ARG A 108 3.33 -39.41 9.52
C ARG A 108 2.62 -40.68 9.99
N ALA A 109 1.57 -41.12 9.29
CA ALA A 109 0.88 -42.36 9.62
C ALA A 109 1.79 -43.58 9.37
N VAL A 110 2.46 -43.64 8.21
CA VAL A 110 3.38 -44.72 7.85
C VAL A 110 4.55 -44.81 8.82
N PHE A 111 5.21 -43.69 9.12
CA PHE A 111 6.33 -43.71 10.07
C PHE A 111 5.90 -44.13 11.48
N LYS A 112 4.68 -43.79 11.92
CA LYS A 112 4.16 -44.25 13.20
C LYS A 112 3.92 -45.75 13.23
N ASP A 113 3.33 -46.34 12.18
CA ASP A 113 3.03 -47.78 12.17
C ASP A 113 4.34 -48.61 12.13
N LEU A 114 5.28 -48.22 11.26
CA LEU A 114 6.60 -48.85 11.16
C LEU A 114 7.41 -48.81 12.48
N LEU A 115 7.30 -47.72 13.25
CA LEU A 115 7.96 -47.59 14.55
C LEU A 115 7.29 -48.43 15.64
N VAL A 116 5.99 -48.66 15.56
CA VAL A 116 5.21 -49.37 16.59
C VAL A 116 5.26 -50.89 16.39
N ARG A 117 5.30 -51.38 15.15
CA ARG A 117 5.13 -52.81 14.85
C ARG A 117 6.31 -53.48 14.12
N GLY A 118 7.26 -52.71 13.58
CA GLY A 118 8.57 -53.21 13.16
C GLY A 118 8.67 -53.72 11.71
N PRO A 119 9.87 -53.65 11.09
CA PRO A 119 10.02 -53.42 9.64
C PRO A 119 9.79 -54.60 8.67
N LYS A 120 9.55 -55.84 9.11
CA LYS A 120 9.73 -57.01 8.23
C LYS A 120 8.47 -57.61 7.60
N GLU A 121 7.37 -57.73 8.34
CA GLU A 121 6.13 -58.36 7.82
C GLU A 121 5.09 -57.33 7.35
N GLU A 122 5.21 -56.06 7.75
CA GLU A 122 4.17 -55.03 7.57
C GLU A 122 4.25 -54.23 6.27
N LEU A 123 5.42 -54.12 5.65
CA LEU A 123 5.61 -53.20 4.51
C LEU A 123 4.64 -53.48 3.36
N LYS A 124 4.25 -54.74 3.17
CA LYS A 124 3.33 -55.18 2.11
C LYS A 124 1.87 -54.82 2.40
N PHE A 125 1.46 -54.87 3.67
CA PHE A 125 0.12 -54.45 4.12
C PHE A 125 0.02 -52.92 4.13
N ASP A 126 1.05 -52.24 4.61
CA ASP A 126 1.16 -50.78 4.62
C ASP A 126 1.12 -50.19 3.21
N THR A 127 1.79 -50.82 2.23
CA THR A 127 1.74 -50.37 0.83
C THR A 127 0.31 -50.28 0.29
N GLN A 128 -0.57 -51.23 0.65
CA GLN A 128 -1.98 -51.19 0.25
C GLN A 128 -2.77 -50.09 0.99
N ASN A 129 -2.51 -49.92 2.29
CA ASN A 129 -3.15 -48.89 3.11
C ASN A 129 -2.74 -47.47 2.70
N ILE A 130 -1.48 -47.31 2.29
CA ILE A 130 -0.91 -46.10 1.72
C ILE A 130 -1.64 -45.75 0.43
N SER A 131 -1.78 -46.69 -0.50
CA SER A 131 -2.50 -46.45 -1.78
C SER A 131 -3.91 -45.91 -1.55
N LYS A 132 -4.62 -46.47 -0.57
CA LYS A 132 -5.98 -46.05 -0.22
C LYS A 132 -6.03 -44.65 0.41
N SER A 133 -5.05 -44.30 1.24
CA SER A 133 -4.92 -42.97 1.85
C SER A 133 -4.61 -41.88 0.81
N PHE A 134 -3.90 -42.25 -0.27
CA PHE A 134 -3.62 -41.34 -1.38
C PHE A 134 -4.81 -41.21 -2.37
N GLU A 135 -5.62 -42.25 -2.57
CA GLU A 135 -6.88 -42.15 -3.35
C GLU A 135 -7.86 -41.14 -2.73
N GLU A 136 -7.98 -41.10 -1.40
CA GLU A 136 -8.84 -40.14 -0.71
C GLU A 136 -8.36 -38.68 -0.88
N LEU A 137 -7.04 -38.47 -0.90
CA LEU A 137 -6.44 -37.16 -1.18
C LEU A 137 -6.59 -36.75 -2.65
N ASP A 138 -6.50 -37.71 -3.59
CA ASP A 138 -6.72 -37.45 -5.02
C ASP A 138 -8.17 -37.01 -5.29
N ALA A 139 -9.14 -37.63 -4.62
CA ALA A 139 -10.55 -37.22 -4.69
C ALA A 139 -10.79 -35.77 -4.22
N GLN A 140 -9.99 -35.27 -3.26
CA GLN A 140 -10.05 -33.87 -2.81
C GLN A 140 -9.35 -32.91 -3.78
N VAL A 141 -8.22 -33.30 -4.38
CA VAL A 141 -7.49 -32.46 -5.36
C VAL A 141 -8.25 -32.34 -6.69
N LYS A 142 -8.98 -33.39 -7.08
CA LYS A 142 -9.80 -33.43 -8.29
C LYS A 142 -11.16 -32.73 -8.13
N SER A 143 -11.47 -32.27 -6.92
CA SER A 143 -12.69 -31.53 -6.62
C SER A 143 -12.62 -30.11 -7.18
N THR A 144 -13.60 -29.73 -8.00
CA THR A 144 -13.78 -28.36 -8.54
C THR A 144 -14.27 -27.36 -7.48
N ASN A 145 -14.37 -27.75 -6.21
CA ASN A 145 -14.86 -26.89 -5.14
C ASN A 145 -13.88 -25.72 -4.91
N GLY A 146 -14.29 -24.51 -5.31
CA GLY A 146 -13.51 -23.28 -5.22
C GLY A 146 -13.13 -22.64 -6.56
N TYR A 147 -13.39 -23.31 -7.70
CA TYR A 147 -13.14 -22.78 -9.05
C TYR A 147 -14.38 -22.20 -9.76
N GLU A 148 -15.57 -22.34 -9.17
CA GLU A 148 -16.75 -21.65 -9.68
C GLU A 148 -16.78 -20.19 -9.20
N PRO A 149 -16.92 -19.20 -10.09
CA PRO A 149 -17.23 -17.84 -9.68
C PRO A 149 -18.61 -17.84 -9.01
N GLU A 150 -18.66 -17.50 -7.72
CA GLU A 150 -19.89 -17.39 -6.92
C GLU A 150 -20.94 -16.43 -7.53
N ALA A 151 -20.54 -15.60 -8.50
CA ALA A 151 -21.44 -14.77 -9.31
C ALA A 151 -22.49 -15.58 -10.10
N SER A 152 -22.27 -16.87 -10.35
CA SER A 152 -23.21 -17.72 -11.08
C SER A 152 -24.28 -18.38 -10.19
N ARG A 153 -24.10 -18.39 -8.88
CA ARG A 153 -25.02 -19.04 -7.93
C ARG A 153 -26.10 -18.10 -7.42
N GLU A 154 -25.80 -16.81 -7.26
CA GLU A 154 -26.79 -15.83 -6.82
C GLU A 154 -27.76 -15.37 -7.92
N LEU A 155 -27.46 -15.60 -9.21
CA LEU A 155 -28.35 -15.18 -10.32
C LEU A 155 -29.33 -16.25 -10.80
N LYS A 156 -29.28 -17.48 -10.28
CA LYS A 156 -30.15 -18.58 -10.74
C LYS A 156 -31.37 -18.83 -9.85
N GLY A 157 -31.51 -18.11 -8.74
CA GLY A 157 -32.52 -18.36 -7.71
C GLY A 157 -33.65 -17.33 -7.61
N GLN A 158 -33.58 -16.19 -8.29
CA GLN A 158 -34.60 -15.14 -8.15
C GLN A 158 -35.09 -14.65 -9.50
N GLY A 159 -36.39 -14.83 -9.71
CA GLY A 159 -37.10 -14.51 -10.95
C GLY A 159 -37.01 -13.04 -11.36
N PRO A 160 -37.53 -12.72 -12.55
CA PRO A 160 -37.31 -11.44 -13.24
C PRO A 160 -37.85 -10.17 -12.55
N GLU A 161 -38.37 -10.25 -11.32
CA GLU A 161 -39.06 -9.15 -10.64
C GLU A 161 -38.16 -8.26 -9.77
N VAL A 162 -36.94 -8.69 -9.42
CA VAL A 162 -36.03 -7.92 -8.54
C VAL A 162 -35.30 -6.78 -9.28
N TRP A 163 -35.23 -6.82 -10.61
CA TRP A 163 -34.50 -5.82 -11.40
C TRP A 163 -35.15 -4.43 -11.44
N MET A 164 -36.40 -4.28 -10.99
CA MET A 164 -37.12 -3.01 -11.08
C MET A 164 -36.88 -2.07 -9.88
N GLY A 165 -36.23 -2.56 -8.81
CA GLY A 165 -36.01 -1.80 -7.56
C GLY A 165 -34.62 -1.15 -7.39
N LEU A 166 -33.63 -1.51 -8.22
CA LEU A 166 -32.24 -1.04 -8.06
C LEU A 166 -31.95 0.25 -8.82
N LYS A 167 -32.82 1.26 -8.69
CA LYS A 167 -32.49 2.65 -9.09
C LYS A 167 -31.58 3.26 -8.04
N GLY A 168 -30.28 2.94 -8.08
CA GLY A 168 -29.32 3.63 -7.21
C GLY A 168 -27.99 2.94 -6.95
N VAL A 169 -27.79 1.70 -7.41
CA VAL A 169 -26.45 1.10 -7.32
C VAL A 169 -25.58 1.72 -8.39
N LYS A 170 -24.89 2.78 -8.00
CA LYS A 170 -23.82 3.41 -8.76
C LYS A 170 -22.89 2.29 -9.23
N ALA A 171 -22.86 2.04 -10.53
CA ALA A 171 -22.06 0.98 -11.13
C ALA A 171 -20.63 1.07 -10.57
N ILE A 172 -20.25 0.09 -9.75
CA ILE A 172 -18.97 0.11 -9.07
C ILE A 172 -17.91 -0.09 -10.15
N SER A 173 -17.01 0.89 -10.31
CA SER A 173 -15.93 0.79 -11.29
C SER A 173 -15.11 -0.47 -11.04
N THR A 174 -14.63 -1.11 -12.10
CA THR A 174 -13.81 -2.33 -12.01
C THR A 174 -12.62 -2.14 -11.05
N GLN A 175 -12.02 -0.94 -11.02
CA GLN A 175 -10.95 -0.59 -10.08
C GLN A 175 -11.38 -0.69 -8.60
N LYS A 176 -12.57 -0.19 -8.26
CA LYS A 176 -13.11 -0.31 -6.89
C LYS A 176 -13.48 -1.74 -6.53
N ILE A 177 -13.92 -2.54 -7.50
CA ILE A 177 -14.16 -3.98 -7.29
C ILE A 177 -12.83 -4.69 -6.98
N TYR A 178 -11.78 -4.42 -7.75
CA TYR A 178 -10.45 -4.97 -7.49
C TYR A 178 -9.90 -4.52 -6.13
N GLU A 179 -10.03 -3.24 -5.80
CA GLU A 179 -9.57 -2.71 -4.50
C GLU A 179 -10.33 -3.37 -3.33
N ALA A 180 -11.64 -3.52 -3.43
CA ALA A 180 -12.45 -4.19 -2.42
C ALA A 180 -12.06 -5.67 -2.28
N LYS A 181 -11.88 -6.39 -3.40
CA LYS A 181 -11.49 -7.81 -3.39
C LYS A 181 -10.11 -8.03 -2.77
N THR A 182 -9.17 -7.12 -3.01
CA THR A 182 -7.83 -7.18 -2.40
C THR A 182 -7.88 -6.83 -0.93
N LYS A 183 -8.65 -5.80 -0.53
CA LYS A 183 -8.86 -5.44 0.88
C LYS A 183 -9.51 -6.57 1.68
N LEU A 184 -10.53 -7.24 1.15
CA LEU A 184 -11.20 -8.36 1.81
C LEU A 184 -10.29 -9.57 2.05
N ARG A 185 -9.31 -9.81 1.18
CA ARG A 185 -8.31 -10.86 1.39
C ARG A 185 -7.28 -10.51 2.46
N CYS A 186 -7.18 -9.23 2.79
CA CYS A 186 -6.19 -8.68 3.71
C CYS A 186 -6.77 -8.12 5.00
N SER A 187 -8.10 -8.13 5.16
CA SER A 187 -8.76 -7.93 6.45
C SER A 187 -8.67 -9.23 7.24
N CYS A 188 -7.54 -9.40 7.91
CA CYS A 188 -7.50 -10.22 9.13
C CYS A 188 -8.00 -9.32 10.27
N GLU A 189 -9.00 -9.81 11.00
CA GLU A 189 -9.41 -9.29 12.29
C GLU A 189 -8.26 -9.31 13.30
#